data_AF-A0A2E6DRJ2-F1
#
_entry.id   AF-A0A2E6DRJ2-F1
#
_cell.length_a   1.000
_cell.length_b   1.000
_cell.length_c   1.000
_cell.angle_alpha   90.00
_cell.angle_beta   90.00
_cell.angle_gamma   90.00
#
_symmetry.space_group_name_H-M   'P 1'
#
loop_
_entity.id
_entity.type
_entity.pdbx_description
1 polymer ?
#
loop_
_entity_poly.entity_id
_entity_poly.type
_entity_poly.pdbx_seq_one_letter_code
_entity_poly.pdbx_strand_id
1 'polypeptide(L)'
;MSFEITELYRRDLPPAEAQWGGIPAFSFVGGNNDEENVPVAGLIEAVTRVLQREGRKLAVYNLGGSPLGHEDLRSFICQKLGVRASTNVDPDEVLITSGSLQAL
;
A
#
# COMPACT_ATOMS: atom_id res chain seq x y z
N MET A 1 13.04 -24.65 31.31
CA MET A 1 14.06 -23.60 31.54
C MET A 1 13.63 -22.40 30.73
N SER A 2 13.32 -21.26 31.37
CA SER A 2 13.15 -19.98 30.65
C SER A 2 14.51 -19.33 30.46
N PHE A 3 14.67 -18.60 29.38
CA PHE A 3 15.87 -17.82 29.09
C PHE A 3 15.53 -16.35 29.31
N GLU A 4 16.11 -15.73 30.34
CA GLU A 4 15.83 -14.34 30.72
C GLU A 4 16.70 -13.38 29.90
N ILE A 5 16.15 -12.90 28.78
CA ILE A 5 16.85 -12.01 27.82
C ILE A 5 17.11 -10.63 28.42
N THR A 6 16.34 -10.22 29.43
CA THR A 6 16.42 -8.88 30.05
C THR A 6 17.77 -8.59 30.71
N GLU A 7 18.48 -9.61 31.18
CA GLU A 7 19.81 -9.46 31.77
C GLU A 7 20.92 -9.23 30.74
N LEU A 8 20.63 -9.39 29.44
CA LEU A 8 21.59 -9.22 28.34
C LEU A 8 21.67 -7.79 27.82
N TYR A 9 20.78 -6.89 28.27
CA TYR A 9 20.79 -5.50 27.83
C TYR A 9 21.92 -4.68 28.46
N ARG A 10 22.45 -3.71 27.71
CA ARG A 10 23.41 -2.72 28.21
C ARG A 10 22.74 -1.89 29.31
N ARG A 11 23.45 -1.60 30.41
CA ARG A 11 22.87 -0.92 31.59
C ARG A 11 22.48 0.55 31.36
N ASP A 12 22.99 1.17 30.31
CA ASP A 12 22.85 2.58 29.92
C ASP A 12 22.12 2.72 28.57
N LEU A 13 21.07 1.92 28.36
CA LEU A 13 20.15 2.13 27.25
C LEU A 13 19.24 3.34 27.53
N PRO A 14 18.79 4.05 26.47
CA PRO A 14 17.68 4.99 26.60
C PRO A 14 16.45 4.31 27.23
N PRO A 15 15.57 5.07 27.89
CA PRO A 15 14.30 4.53 28.33
C PRO A 15 13.53 3.95 27.14
N ALA A 16 12.73 2.92 27.39
CA ALA A 16 11.83 2.38 26.38
C ALA A 16 10.90 3.47 25.85
N GLU A 17 10.56 3.37 24.58
CA GLU A 17 9.62 4.29 23.96
C GLU A 17 8.26 4.19 24.64
N ALA A 18 7.58 5.33 24.79
CA ALA A 18 6.28 5.38 25.43
C ALA A 18 5.25 4.55 24.62
N GLN A 19 4.24 4.03 25.30
CA GLN A 19 3.09 3.46 24.60
C GLN A 19 2.44 4.51 23.71
N TRP A 20 1.97 4.09 22.54
CA TRP A 20 1.35 5.00 21.58
C TRP A 20 0.10 5.65 22.17
N GLY A 21 0.12 6.98 22.27
CA GLY A 21 -0.93 7.79 22.88
C GLY A 21 -2.03 8.26 21.92
N GLY A 22 -2.02 7.81 20.67
CA GLY A 22 -2.95 8.28 19.64
C GLY A 22 -2.39 9.38 18.73
N ILE A 23 -3.21 9.83 17.79
CA ILE A 23 -2.89 10.95 16.90
C ILE A 23 -3.05 12.26 17.69
N PRO A 24 -2.08 13.18 17.69
CA PRO A 24 -2.22 14.48 18.34
C PRO A 24 -3.36 15.31 17.74
N ALA A 25 -4.04 16.12 18.55
CA ALA A 25 -5.08 17.04 18.09
C ALA A 25 -4.60 18.02 17.00
N PHE A 26 -3.31 18.37 17.05
CA PHE A 26 -2.62 19.14 16.02
C PHE A 26 -1.41 18.33 15.54
N SER A 27 -1.59 17.55 14.48
CA SER A 27 -0.53 16.74 13.89
C SER A 27 0.15 17.52 12.76
N PHE A 28 1.48 17.59 12.81
CA PHE A 28 2.32 18.17 11.74
C PHE A 28 3.05 17.09 10.94
N VAL A 29 2.60 15.83 11.02
CA VAL A 29 3.18 14.71 10.26
C VAL A 29 2.80 14.86 8.79
N GLY A 30 3.77 15.18 7.93
CA GLY A 30 3.55 15.36 6.49
C GLY A 30 3.36 14.06 5.69
N GLY A 31 3.55 12.89 6.32
CA GLY A 31 3.42 11.59 5.66
C GLY A 31 1.98 11.08 5.53
N ASN A 32 1.01 11.74 6.15
CA ASN A 32 -0.40 11.35 6.09
C ASN A 32 -1.14 12.09 4.98
N ASN A 33 -2.09 11.42 4.33
CA ASN A 33 -3.05 12.08 3.46
C ASN A 33 -4.09 12.84 4.30
N ASP A 34 -4.72 13.84 3.68
CA ASP A 34 -5.87 14.54 4.25
C ASP A 34 -7.13 13.66 4.20
N GLU A 35 -7.75 13.44 5.36
CA GLU A 35 -8.91 12.57 5.53
C GLU A 35 -10.13 13.08 4.73
N GLU A 36 -10.36 14.40 4.73
CA GLU A 36 -11.52 15.00 4.05
C GLU A 36 -11.44 14.81 2.52
N ASN A 37 -10.24 14.59 1.99
CA ASN A 37 -9.98 14.40 0.58
C ASN A 37 -9.97 12.92 0.14
N VAL A 38 -10.19 11.97 1.05
CA VAL A 38 -10.31 10.55 0.68
C VAL A 38 -11.69 10.30 0.04
N PRO A 39 -11.77 9.87 -1.24
CA PRO A 39 -13.04 9.75 -1.95
C PRO A 39 -13.77 8.44 -1.60
N VAL A 40 -14.15 8.27 -0.32
CA VAL A 40 -14.70 7.01 0.22
C VAL A 40 -15.91 6.51 -0.57
N ALA A 41 -16.87 7.39 -0.88
CA ALA A 41 -18.06 7.02 -1.65
C ALA A 41 -17.71 6.47 -3.05
N GLY A 42 -16.77 7.14 -3.74
CA GLY A 42 -16.31 6.71 -5.06
C GLY A 42 -15.53 5.40 -5.02
N LEU A 43 -14.74 5.18 -3.96
CA LEU A 43 -14.03 3.92 -3.73
C LEU A 43 -15.00 2.75 -3.51
N ILE A 44 -16.03 2.96 -2.69
CA ILE A 44 -17.09 1.95 -2.47
C ILE A 44 -17.74 1.59 -3.80
N GLU A 45 -18.17 2.59 -4.57
CA GLU A 45 -18.82 2.38 -5.86
C GLU A 45 -17.91 1.60 -6.84
N ALA A 46 -16.63 1.96 -6.92
CA ALA A 46 -15.65 1.30 -7.77
C ALA A 46 -15.43 -0.17 -7.35
N VAL A 47 -15.26 -0.44 -6.06
CA VAL A 47 -15.08 -1.79 -5.53
C VAL A 47 -16.32 -2.64 -5.79
N THR A 48 -17.53 -2.12 -5.56
CA THR A 48 -18.77 -2.84 -5.84
C THR A 48 -18.84 -3.27 -7.31
N ARG A 49 -18.54 -2.37 -8.27
CA ARG A 49 -18.52 -2.70 -9.70
C ARG A 49 -17.53 -3.79 -10.04
N VAL A 50 -16.30 -3.72 -9.52
CA VAL A 50 -15.25 -4.70 -9.82
C VAL A 50 -15.59 -6.06 -9.21
N LEU A 51 -16.11 -6.10 -7.98
CA LEU A 51 -16.54 -7.34 -7.35
C LEU A 51 -17.69 -8.01 -8.10
N GLN A 52 -18.65 -7.23 -8.60
CA GLN A 52 -19.73 -7.77 -9.44
C GLN A 52 -19.21 -8.38 -10.74
N ARG A 53 -18.21 -7.74 -11.37
CA ARG A 53 -17.64 -8.20 -12.65
C ARG A 53 -16.70 -9.39 -12.49
N GLU A 54 -15.84 -9.38 -11.47
CA GLU A 54 -14.66 -10.25 -11.40
C GLU A 54 -14.41 -10.88 -10.03
N GLY A 55 -15.28 -10.64 -9.04
CA GLY A 55 -15.04 -11.06 -7.65
C GLY A 55 -14.80 -12.56 -7.47
N ARG A 56 -15.35 -13.41 -8.34
CA ARG A 56 -15.09 -14.87 -8.30
C ARG A 56 -13.63 -15.22 -8.58
N LYS A 57 -12.89 -14.38 -9.33
CA LYS A 57 -11.47 -14.61 -9.65
C LYS A 57 -10.56 -14.48 -8.42
N LEU A 58 -11.04 -13.87 -7.32
CA LEU A 58 -10.30 -13.77 -6.05
C LEU A 58 -9.88 -15.14 -5.48
N ALA A 59 -10.54 -16.23 -5.90
CA ALA A 59 -10.17 -17.59 -5.51
C ALA A 59 -8.87 -18.10 -6.15
N VAL A 60 -8.27 -17.35 -7.09
CA VAL A 60 -7.08 -17.75 -7.83
C VAL A 60 -6.01 -16.68 -7.65
N TYR A 61 -4.76 -17.10 -7.43
CA TYR A 61 -3.62 -16.18 -7.38
C TYR A 61 -3.59 -15.26 -8.60
N ASN A 62 -3.29 -13.98 -8.37
CA ASN A 62 -3.29 -12.92 -9.39
C ASN A 62 -4.59 -12.82 -10.19
N LEU A 63 -5.71 -13.28 -9.63
CA LEU A 63 -7.01 -13.34 -10.31
C LEU A 63 -6.99 -14.22 -11.58
N GLY A 64 -6.06 -15.19 -11.63
CA GLY A 64 -5.79 -16.00 -12.82
C GLY A 64 -4.93 -15.30 -13.88
N GLY A 65 -4.38 -14.12 -13.58
CA GLY A 65 -3.55 -13.32 -14.47
C GLY A 65 -2.06 -13.35 -14.13
N SER A 66 -1.37 -12.30 -14.56
CA SER A 66 0.09 -12.17 -14.45
C SER A 66 0.57 -11.93 -13.02
N PRO A 67 1.73 -12.49 -12.62
CA PRO A 67 2.39 -12.13 -11.35
C PRO A 67 2.90 -10.68 -11.31
N LEU A 68 2.92 -9.97 -12.44
CA LEU A 68 3.29 -8.56 -12.51
C LEU A 68 2.18 -7.63 -11.95
N GLY A 69 1.00 -8.17 -11.67
CA GLY A 69 -0.16 -7.44 -11.15
C GLY A 69 -1.35 -7.43 -12.11
N HIS A 70 -2.43 -6.76 -11.70
CA HIS A 70 -3.67 -6.69 -12.49
C HIS A 70 -3.45 -5.98 -13.84
N GLU A 71 -3.79 -6.63 -14.94
CA GLU A 71 -3.49 -6.17 -16.30
C GLU A 71 -4.09 -4.78 -16.60
N ASP A 72 -5.39 -4.58 -16.37
CA ASP A 72 -6.03 -3.27 -16.63
C ASP A 72 -5.43 -2.15 -15.76
N LEU A 73 -4.89 -2.49 -14.58
CA LEU A 73 -4.25 -1.50 -13.72
C LEU A 73 -2.90 -1.08 -14.30
N ARG A 74 -2.12 -2.03 -14.82
CA ARG A 74 -0.87 -1.74 -15.53
C ARG A 74 -1.12 -0.86 -16.76
N SER A 75 -2.12 -1.23 -17.57
CA SER A 75 -2.52 -0.45 -18.75
C SER A 75 -2.96 0.98 -18.39
N PHE A 76 -3.75 1.14 -17.31
CA PHE A 76 -4.12 2.45 -16.80
C PHE A 76 -2.91 3.28 -16.34
N ILE A 77 -1.92 2.65 -15.69
CA ILE A 77 -0.68 3.32 -15.27
C ILE A 77 0.13 3.79 -16.48
N CYS A 78 0.30 2.97 -17.51
CA CYS A 78 0.98 3.37 -18.74
C CYS A 78 0.32 4.59 -19.38
N GLN A 79 -1.01 4.60 -19.49
CA GLN A 79 -1.76 5.76 -19.99
C GLN A 79 -1.54 7.00 -19.10
N LYS A 80 -1.59 6.83 -17.78
CA LYS A 80 -1.40 7.92 -16.81
C LYS A 80 0.01 8.51 -16.88
N LEU A 81 1.04 7.68 -17.06
CA LEU A 81 2.42 8.12 -17.24
C LEU A 81 2.60 8.88 -18.56
N GLY A 82 1.98 8.42 -19.64
CA GLY A 82 1.96 9.16 -20.91
C GLY A 82 1.36 10.56 -20.76
N VAL A 83 0.22 10.68 -20.07
CA VAL A 83 -0.46 11.98 -19.87
C VAL A 83 0.28 12.88 -18.87
N ARG A 84 0.76 12.34 -17.75
CA ARG A 84 1.30 13.15 -16.64
C ARG A 84 2.79 13.38 -16.68
N ALA A 85 3.53 12.51 -17.34
CA ALA A 85 5.00 12.51 -17.36
C ALA A 85 5.59 12.44 -18.77
N SER A 86 4.76 12.36 -19.83
CA SER A 86 5.22 12.18 -21.22
C SER A 86 6.11 10.94 -21.40
N THR A 87 5.86 9.90 -20.61
CA THR A 87 6.62 8.64 -20.66
C THR A 87 5.80 7.59 -21.39
N ASN A 88 6.36 7.03 -22.46
CA ASN A 88 5.79 5.86 -23.13
C ASN A 88 6.30 4.58 -22.45
N VAL A 89 5.39 3.75 -21.95
CA VAL A 89 5.70 2.52 -21.20
C VAL A 89 4.75 1.42 -21.66
N ASP A 90 5.26 0.23 -21.93
CA ASP A 90 4.45 -0.95 -22.22
C ASP A 90 3.93 -1.58 -20.91
N PRO A 91 2.70 -2.12 -20.85
CA PRO A 91 2.20 -2.81 -19.65
C PRO A 91 3.15 -3.88 -19.10
N ASP A 92 3.91 -4.57 -19.94
CA ASP A 92 4.89 -5.59 -19.53
C ASP A 92 6.16 -5.03 -18.89
N GLU A 93 6.37 -3.72 -18.95
CA GLU A 93 7.41 -2.99 -18.23
C GLU A 93 6.93 -2.50 -16.85
N VAL A 94 5.68 -2.78 -16.47
CA VAL A 94 5.09 -2.36 -15.19
C VAL A 94 4.95 -3.55 -14.23
N LEU A 95 5.49 -3.40 -13.03
CA LEU A 95 5.29 -4.29 -11.88
C LEU A 95 4.51 -3.56 -10.78
N ILE A 96 3.44 -4.17 -10.29
CA ILE A 96 2.64 -3.65 -9.17
C ILE A 96 3.17 -4.23 -7.86
N THR A 97 3.47 -3.35 -6.90
CA THR A 97 3.95 -3.70 -5.56
C THR A 97 3.00 -3.20 -4.46
N SER A 98 3.08 -3.82 -3.29
CA SER A 98 2.39 -3.42 -2.05
C SER A 98 3.14 -2.29 -1.35
N GLY A 99 3.21 -1.15 -2.03
CA GLY A 99 3.97 0.01 -1.58
C GLY A 99 5.39 0.07 -2.16
N SER A 100 5.91 1.29 -2.28
CA SER A 100 7.19 1.55 -2.95
C SER A 100 8.38 0.87 -2.29
N LEU A 101 8.35 0.67 -0.96
CA LEU A 101 9.45 0.03 -0.23
C LEU A 101 9.71 -1.41 -0.68
N GLN A 102 8.69 -2.13 -1.16
CA GLN A 102 8.88 -3.48 -1.67
C GLN A 102 9.72 -3.50 -2.97
N ALA A 103 9.76 -2.39 -3.71
CA ALA A 103 10.50 -2.30 -4.97
C ALA A 103 11.95 -1.82 -4.78
N LEU A 104 12.33 -1.36 -3.58
CA LEU A 104 13.66 -0.87 -3.23
C LEU A 104 14.51 -2.00 -2.65
#